data_AF-A0A356W226-F1
#
_entry.id   AF-A0A356W226-F1
#
_cell.length_a   1.000
_cell.length_b   1.000
_cell.length_c   1.000
_cell.angle_alpha   90.00
_cell.angle_beta   90.00
_cell.angle_gamma   90.00
#
_symmetry.space_group_name_H-M   'P 1'
#
loop_
_entity.id
_entity.type
_entity.pdbx_description
1 polymer ?
#
loop_
_entity_poly.entity_id
_entity_poly.type
_entity_poly.pdbx_seq_one_letter_code
_entity_poly.pdbx_strand_id
1 'polypeptide(L)'
;MIVGIIGAGTMGSGIAQAFAQTEGYTVKLCDINEQFAANGKAKITKSLKRLVSRGKMEQPKADAILAKITTGTKEIASDCDLVVEAALEKMDVKKGLFKELQGICRPDTLFATNTSSLSITEIGSGLDRPVCGMHFFNPAPVMKLVEVIAGINTP
;
A
#
# COMPACT_ATOMS: atom_id res chain seq x y z
N MET A 1 -2.82 -2.51 13.63
CA MET A 1 -3.31 -2.98 12.33
C MET A 1 -2.14 -3.16 11.38
N ILE A 2 -2.09 -4.27 10.65
CA ILE A 2 -1.05 -4.59 9.66
C ILE A 2 -1.57 -4.20 8.28
N VAL A 3 -0.84 -3.33 7.57
CA VAL A 3 -1.21 -2.82 6.25
C VAL A 3 -0.25 -3.36 5.19
N GLY A 4 -0.76 -4.12 4.23
CA GLY A 4 -0.03 -4.57 3.06
C GLY A 4 -0.12 -3.56 1.93
N ILE A 5 1.02 -3.13 1.38
CA ILE A 5 1.07 -2.27 0.19
C ILE A 5 1.65 -3.08 -0.96
N ILE A 6 0.89 -3.24 -2.05
CA ILE A 6 1.30 -4.08 -3.18
C ILE A 6 1.75 -3.18 -4.34
N GLY A 7 3.04 -3.23 -4.63
CA GLY A 7 3.74 -2.32 -5.55
C GLY A 7 4.62 -1.35 -4.76
N ALA A 8 5.92 -1.32 -5.05
CA ALA A 8 6.92 -0.49 -4.39
C ALA A 8 7.42 0.66 -5.29
N GLY A 9 6.60 1.04 -6.27
CA GLY A 9 6.77 2.24 -7.10
C GLY A 9 6.64 3.55 -6.32
N THR A 10 6.45 4.66 -7.03
CA THR A 10 6.33 5.99 -6.42
C THR A 10 5.14 6.07 -5.45
N MET A 11 3.95 5.69 -5.91
CA MET A 11 2.74 5.73 -5.07
C MET A 11 2.83 4.74 -3.92
N GLY A 12 3.15 3.48 -4.19
CA GLY A 12 3.23 2.47 -3.13
C GLY A 12 4.27 2.78 -2.04
N SER A 13 5.46 3.26 -2.40
CA SER A 13 6.43 3.72 -1.39
C SER A 13 5.90 4.91 -0.58
N GLY A 14 5.22 5.85 -1.23
CA GLY A 14 4.60 7.00 -0.55
C GLY A 14 3.47 6.60 0.40
N ILE A 15 2.60 5.70 -0.03
CA ILE A 15 1.48 5.18 0.78
C ILE A 15 2.04 4.39 1.97
N ALA A 16 3.04 3.54 1.74
CA ALA A 16 3.74 2.83 2.81
C ALA A 16 4.34 3.78 3.85
N GLN A 17 4.98 4.86 3.41
CA GLN A 17 5.48 5.90 4.32
C GLN A 17 4.34 6.59 5.08
N ALA A 18 3.23 6.92 4.43
CA ALA A 18 2.08 7.57 5.06
C ALA A 18 1.49 6.72 6.19
N PHE A 19 1.28 5.41 5.95
CA PHE A 19 0.84 4.48 6.99
C PHE A 19 1.88 4.31 8.10
N ALA A 20 3.16 4.12 7.78
CA ALA A 20 4.21 3.93 8.79
C ALA A 20 4.42 5.16 9.70
N GLN A 21 4.15 6.36 9.17
CA GLN A 21 4.15 7.60 9.96
C GLN A 21 3.01 7.69 10.96
N THR A 22 1.95 6.89 10.78
CA THR A 22 0.77 6.90 11.64
C THR A 22 0.93 5.87 12.77
N GLU A 23 0.46 6.22 13.97
CA GLU A 23 0.50 5.32 15.12
C GLU A 23 -0.50 4.17 14.96
N GLY A 24 -0.20 3.02 15.57
CA GLY A 24 -1.06 1.83 15.50
C GLY A 24 -0.94 1.00 14.22
N TYR A 25 -0.11 1.42 13.25
CA TYR A 25 0.11 0.70 11.99
C TYR A 25 1.53 0.13 11.85
N THR A 26 1.61 -1.09 11.34
CA THR A 26 2.82 -1.69 10.75
C THR A 26 2.56 -1.96 9.27
N VAL A 27 3.62 -1.93 8.45
CA VAL A 27 3.49 -1.93 6.99
C VAL A 27 4.29 -3.06 6.37
N LYS A 28 3.67 -3.79 5.46
CA LYS A 28 4.31 -4.79 4.62
C LYS A 28 4.34 -4.29 3.17
N LEU A 29 5.50 -3.76 2.76
CA LEU A 29 5.70 -3.23 1.41
C LEU A 29 6.14 -4.37 0.48
N CYS A 30 5.28 -4.72 -0.46
CA CYS A 30 5.46 -5.85 -1.35
C CYS A 30 5.70 -5.39 -2.79
N ASP A 31 6.42 -6.19 -3.56
CA ASP A 31 6.51 -6.06 -5.02
C ASP A 31 6.72 -7.44 -5.66
N ILE A 32 6.87 -7.52 -6.98
CA ILE A 32 7.05 -8.76 -7.74
C ILE A 32 8.31 -9.54 -7.35
N ASN A 33 9.29 -8.87 -6.73
CA ASN A 33 10.45 -9.48 -6.11
C ASN A 33 10.96 -8.63 -4.93
N GLU A 34 11.81 -9.24 -4.11
CA GLU A 34 12.37 -8.57 -2.92
C GLU A 34 13.22 -7.34 -3.26
N GLN A 35 13.92 -7.35 -4.40
CA GLN A 35 14.77 -6.22 -4.82
C GLN A 35 13.93 -4.96 -5.06
N PHE A 36 12.78 -5.06 -5.73
CA PHE A 36 11.89 -3.93 -5.97
C PHE A 36 11.26 -3.42 -4.67
N ALA A 37 10.84 -4.33 -3.78
CA ALA A 37 10.33 -3.97 -2.45
C ALA A 37 11.38 -3.22 -1.61
N ALA A 38 12.61 -3.74 -1.56
CA ALA A 38 13.74 -3.12 -0.87
C ALA A 38 14.07 -1.73 -1.45
N ASN A 39 14.03 -1.59 -2.78
CA ASN A 39 14.21 -0.30 -3.45
C ASN A 39 13.12 0.71 -3.05
N GLY A 40 11.87 0.28 -2.87
CA GLY A 40 10.80 1.13 -2.36
C GLY A 40 11.10 1.63 -0.94
N LYS A 41 11.50 0.73 -0.03
CA LYS A 41 11.92 1.13 1.33
C LYS A 41 13.12 2.08 1.29
N ALA A 42 14.08 1.88 0.39
CA ALA A 42 15.22 2.79 0.22
C ALA A 42 14.79 4.20 -0.21
N LYS A 43 13.75 4.35 -1.05
CA LYS A 43 13.18 5.67 -1.40
C LYS A 43 12.59 6.36 -0.17
N ILE A 44 11.88 5.61 0.69
CA ILE A 44 11.33 6.12 1.95
C ILE A 44 12.48 6.58 2.86
N THR A 45 13.52 5.77 3.02
CA THR A 45 14.72 6.14 3.80
C THR A 45 15.33 7.44 3.30
N LYS A 46 15.49 7.61 1.97
CA LYS A 46 16.01 8.85 1.38
C LYS A 46 15.11 10.07 1.65
N SER A 47 13.80 9.87 1.56
CA SER A 47 12.78 10.90 1.84
C SER A 47 12.88 11.38 3.29
N LEU A 48 12.89 10.45 4.25
CA LEU A 48 12.98 10.75 5.68
C LEU A 48 14.33 11.41 6.04
N LYS A 49 15.45 10.92 5.49
CA LYS A 49 16.77 11.55 5.68
C LYS A 49 16.78 13.01 5.22
N ARG A 50 16.07 13.35 4.15
CA ARG A 50 15.93 14.74 3.68
C ARG A 50 15.08 15.60 4.62
N LEU A 51 14.10 15.03 5.32
CA LEU A 51 13.35 15.75 6.34
C LEU A 51 14.21 16.02 7.57
N VAL A 52 15.00 15.02 7.99
CA VAL A 52 15.95 15.15 9.11
C VAL A 52 17.01 16.20 8.81
N SER A 53 17.66 16.15 7.63
CA SER A 53 18.68 17.13 7.26
C SER A 53 18.16 18.57 7.15
N ARG A 54 16.85 18.75 7.00
CA ARG A 54 16.17 20.06 6.98
C ARG A 54 15.62 20.47 8.35
N GLY A 55 15.88 19.71 9.42
CA GLY A 55 15.36 19.97 10.76
C GLY A 55 13.84 19.83 10.88
N LYS A 56 13.18 19.16 9.92
CA LYS A 56 11.72 18.96 9.93
C LYS A 56 11.29 17.68 10.66
N MET A 57 12.25 16.85 11.05
CA MET A 57 12.04 15.58 11.74
C MET A 57 13.30 15.21 12.51
N GLU A 58 13.17 14.57 13.66
CA GLU A 58 14.30 14.03 14.41
C GLU A 58 14.70 12.65 13.90
N GLN A 59 15.98 12.32 13.99
CA GLN A 59 16.52 11.02 13.55
C GLN A 59 15.82 9.81 14.22
N PRO A 60 15.57 9.79 15.56
CA PRO A 60 14.88 8.67 16.20
C PRO A 60 13.47 8.44 15.66
N LYS A 61 12.77 9.51 15.27
CA LYS A 61 11.44 9.41 14.66
C LYS A 61 11.51 8.80 13.27
N ALA A 62 12.49 9.19 12.46
CA ALA A 62 12.72 8.59 11.15
C ALA A 62 13.03 7.09 11.25
N ASP A 63 13.88 6.70 12.19
CA ASP A 63 14.25 5.29 12.41
C ASP A 63 13.05 4.45 12.89
N ALA A 64 12.22 5.00 13.79
CA ALA A 64 10.99 4.36 14.22
C ALA A 64 9.98 4.13 13.07
N ILE A 65 9.88 5.07 12.13
CA ILE A 65 9.05 4.90 10.93
C ILE A 65 9.59 3.76 10.06
N LEU A 66 10.90 3.72 9.82
CA LEU A 66 11.52 2.69 8.99
C LEU A 66 11.46 1.29 9.61
N ALA A 67 11.48 1.20 10.93
CA ALA A 67 11.37 -0.05 11.67
C ALA A 67 9.97 -0.71 11.53
N LYS A 68 8.92 0.10 11.26
CA LYS A 68 7.57 -0.41 11.02
C LYS A 68 7.36 -1.04 9.65
N ILE A 69 8.32 -0.89 8.72
CA ILE A 69 8.18 -1.33 7.33
C ILE A 69 8.97 -2.62 7.11
N THR A 70 8.28 -3.72 6.84
CA THR A 70 8.88 -4.97 6.35
C THR A 70 8.71 -5.04 4.83
N THR A 71 9.71 -5.54 4.12
CA THR A 71 9.68 -5.70 2.66
C THR A 71 9.66 -7.17 2.28
N GLY A 72 9.02 -7.50 1.17
CA GLY A 72 9.03 -8.85 0.62
C GLY A 72 8.19 -8.95 -0.65
N THR A 73 7.77 -10.17 -0.98
CA THR A 73 6.77 -10.45 -2.02
C THR A 73 5.39 -10.59 -1.40
N LYS A 74 4.34 -10.64 -2.23
CA LYS A 74 2.92 -10.65 -1.80
C LYS A 74 2.57 -11.70 -0.73
N GLU A 75 3.33 -12.78 -0.60
CA GLU A 75 3.13 -13.85 0.38
C GLU A 75 3.21 -13.35 1.83
N ILE A 76 3.98 -12.28 2.09
CA ILE A 76 4.04 -11.70 3.44
C ILE A 76 2.75 -11.01 3.84
N ALA A 77 1.83 -10.73 2.90
CA ALA A 77 0.57 -10.04 3.17
C ALA A 77 -0.54 -10.95 3.73
N SER A 78 -0.24 -12.23 3.98
CA SER A 78 -1.22 -13.24 4.41
C SER A 78 -1.96 -12.90 5.70
N ASP A 79 -1.34 -12.16 6.62
CA ASP A 79 -1.87 -11.73 7.91
C ASP A 79 -2.28 -10.24 7.95
N CYS A 80 -2.31 -9.55 6.80
CA CYS A 80 -2.68 -8.15 6.73
C CYS A 80 -4.17 -7.96 7.04
N ASP A 81 -4.49 -6.88 7.75
CA ASP A 81 -5.87 -6.46 8.00
C ASP A 81 -6.42 -5.64 6.81
N LEU A 82 -5.54 -4.88 6.15
CA LEU A 82 -5.82 -4.09 4.97
C LEU A 82 -4.73 -4.32 3.92
N VAL A 83 -5.12 -4.51 2.67
CA VAL A 83 -4.23 -4.49 1.51
C VAL A 83 -4.59 -3.33 0.59
N VAL A 84 -3.61 -2.48 0.28
CA VAL A 84 -3.73 -1.38 -0.69
C VAL A 84 -2.87 -1.70 -1.91
N GLU A 85 -3.51 -1.89 -3.05
CA GLU A 85 -2.87 -2.17 -4.32
C GLU A 85 -2.46 -0.87 -5.04
N ALA A 86 -1.20 -0.80 -5.48
CA ALA A 86 -0.58 0.33 -6.18
C ALA A 86 0.41 -0.14 -7.27
N ALA A 87 0.04 -1.22 -7.98
CA ALA A 87 0.76 -1.79 -9.11
C ALA A 87 0.39 -1.09 -10.44
N LEU A 88 0.74 -1.71 -11.57
CA LEU A 88 0.51 -1.16 -12.90
C LEU A 88 -0.97 -0.89 -13.16
N GLU A 89 -1.26 0.24 -13.82
CA GLU A 89 -2.61 0.67 -14.16
C GLU A 89 -3.17 -0.07 -15.39
N LYS A 90 -3.40 -1.38 -15.23
CA LYS A 90 -4.00 -2.27 -16.23
C LYS A 90 -5.02 -3.19 -15.57
N MET A 91 -6.22 -3.27 -16.14
CA MET A 91 -7.34 -4.03 -15.57
C MET A 91 -6.96 -5.49 -15.29
N ASP A 92 -6.43 -6.20 -16.29
CA ASP A 92 -6.07 -7.61 -16.16
C ASP A 92 -5.01 -7.86 -15.08
N VAL A 93 -4.05 -6.93 -14.94
CA VAL A 93 -3.01 -7.02 -13.91
C VAL A 93 -3.62 -6.89 -12.53
N LYS A 94 -4.49 -5.90 -12.31
CA LYS A 94 -5.13 -5.71 -11.00
C LYS A 94 -6.08 -6.85 -10.65
N LYS A 95 -6.90 -7.31 -11.58
CA LYS A 95 -7.81 -8.45 -11.37
C LYS A 95 -7.04 -9.73 -11.04
N GLY A 96 -6.00 -10.04 -11.80
CA GLY A 96 -5.13 -11.19 -11.53
C GLY A 96 -4.48 -11.10 -10.15
N LEU A 97 -3.94 -9.92 -9.82
CA LEU A 97 -3.31 -9.68 -8.52
C LEU A 97 -4.28 -9.85 -7.35
N PHE A 98 -5.48 -9.26 -7.42
CA PHE A 98 -6.47 -9.46 -6.35
C PHE A 98 -6.94 -10.91 -6.26
N LYS A 99 -6.99 -11.64 -7.37
CA LYS A 99 -7.33 -13.07 -7.34
C LYS A 99 -6.28 -13.90 -6.63
N GLU A 100 -4.99 -13.59 -6.83
CA GLU A 100 -3.90 -14.21 -6.09
C GLU A 100 -3.95 -13.84 -4.59
N LEU A 101 -4.14 -12.55 -4.29
CA LEU A 101 -4.26 -12.05 -2.92
C LEU A 101 -5.45 -12.67 -2.18
N GLN A 102 -6.55 -12.97 -2.88
CA GLN A 102 -7.70 -13.67 -2.32
C GLN A 102 -7.32 -15.03 -1.69
N GLY A 103 -6.39 -15.76 -2.32
CA GLY A 103 -5.89 -17.05 -1.83
C GLY A 103 -4.79 -16.93 -0.77
N ILE A 104 -4.11 -15.79 -0.70
CA ILE A 104 -3.01 -15.53 0.25
C ILE A 104 -3.54 -14.94 1.56
N CYS A 105 -4.46 -13.99 1.49
CA CYS A 105 -4.92 -13.20 2.61
C CYS A 105 -6.09 -13.87 3.33
N ARG A 106 -6.17 -13.67 4.64
CA ARG A 106 -7.31 -14.15 5.46
C ARG A 106 -8.65 -13.63 4.90
N PRO A 107 -9.76 -14.37 5.09
CA PRO A 107 -11.07 -13.98 4.57
C PRO A 107 -11.56 -12.60 5.00
N ASP A 108 -11.10 -12.09 6.15
CA ASP A 108 -11.47 -10.81 6.73
C ASP A 108 -10.59 -9.63 6.30
N THR A 109 -9.53 -9.88 5.51
CA THR A 109 -8.66 -8.81 4.99
C THR A 109 -9.43 -7.88 4.06
N LEU A 110 -9.37 -6.58 4.34
CA LEU A 110 -9.94 -5.55 3.48
C LEU A 110 -9.08 -5.33 2.24
N PHE A 111 -9.71 -5.26 1.07
CA PHE A 111 -9.04 -4.97 -0.19
C PHE A 111 -9.36 -3.57 -0.68
N ALA A 112 -8.31 -2.81 -0.97
CA ALA A 112 -8.38 -1.48 -1.53
C ALA A 112 -7.41 -1.33 -2.72
N THR A 113 -7.76 -0.49 -3.68
CA THR A 113 -6.88 -0.12 -4.81
C THR A 113 -6.68 1.39 -4.86
N ASN A 114 -5.45 1.81 -5.17
CA ASN A 114 -5.09 3.21 -5.44
C ASN A 114 -5.34 3.61 -6.90
N THR A 115 -6.07 2.81 -7.70
CA THR A 115 -6.37 3.17 -9.09
C THR A 115 -7.00 4.56 -9.20
N SER A 116 -6.64 5.28 -10.27
CA SER A 116 -7.16 6.63 -10.55
C SER A 116 -8.19 6.63 -11.68
N SER A 117 -8.28 5.55 -12.47
CA SER A 117 -9.08 5.53 -13.70
C SER A 117 -9.87 4.24 -13.95
N LEU A 118 -9.57 3.16 -13.24
CA LEU A 118 -10.22 1.87 -13.47
C LEU A 118 -11.44 1.71 -12.55
N SER A 119 -12.48 1.05 -13.07
CA SER A 119 -13.71 0.77 -12.32
C SER A 119 -13.45 -0.15 -11.13
N ILE A 120 -13.77 0.31 -9.92
CA ILE A 120 -13.69 -0.48 -8.68
C ILE A 120 -14.58 -1.73 -8.79
N THR A 121 -15.78 -1.57 -9.34
CA THR A 121 -16.73 -2.67 -9.58
C THR A 121 -16.13 -3.74 -10.48
N GLU A 122 -15.39 -3.35 -11.52
CA GLU A 122 -14.78 -4.31 -12.45
C GLU A 122 -13.56 -5.01 -11.85
N ILE A 123 -12.74 -4.27 -11.09
CA ILE A 123 -11.59 -4.81 -10.35
C ILE A 123 -12.05 -5.87 -9.34
N GLY A 124 -13.11 -5.58 -8.59
CA GLY A 124 -13.65 -6.49 -7.58
C GLY A 124 -14.44 -7.69 -8.14
N SER A 125 -14.68 -7.74 -9.46
CA SER A 125 -15.50 -8.77 -10.08
C SER A 125 -14.86 -10.16 -9.99
N GLY A 126 -15.59 -11.13 -9.44
CA GLY A 126 -15.15 -12.53 -9.29
C GLY A 126 -14.29 -12.81 -8.05
N LEU A 127 -14.18 -11.84 -7.14
CA LEU A 127 -13.60 -12.02 -5.82
C LEU A 127 -14.67 -12.46 -4.81
N ASP A 128 -14.25 -13.12 -3.74
CA ASP A 128 -15.12 -13.57 -2.63
C ASP A 128 -15.39 -12.47 -1.58
N ARG A 129 -14.77 -11.31 -1.75
CA ARG A 129 -14.88 -10.14 -0.86
C ARG A 129 -14.86 -8.85 -1.67
N PRO A 130 -15.50 -7.77 -1.18
CA PRO A 130 -15.53 -6.50 -1.90
C PRO A 130 -14.15 -5.84 -1.97
N VAL A 131 -13.96 -5.01 -2.98
CA VAL A 131 -12.81 -4.12 -3.13
C VAL A 131 -13.33 -2.68 -3.10
N CYS A 132 -12.68 -1.80 -2.36
CA CYS A 132 -12.93 -0.37 -2.43
C CYS A 132 -11.80 0.37 -3.17
N GLY A 133 -12.07 1.57 -3.65
CA GLY A 133 -11.02 2.52 -4.00
C GLY A 133 -10.51 3.22 -2.75
N MET A 134 -9.20 3.33 -2.61
CA MET A 134 -8.52 4.17 -1.62
C MET A 134 -7.48 4.98 -2.37
N HIS A 135 -7.94 6.05 -3.01
CA HIS A 135 -7.15 6.83 -3.95
C HIS A 135 -6.38 7.94 -3.23
N PHE A 136 -5.06 7.77 -3.16
CA PHE A 136 -4.12 8.75 -2.63
C PHE A 136 -3.60 9.66 -3.74
N PHE A 137 -3.30 10.91 -3.37
CA PHE A 137 -2.72 11.90 -4.28
C PHE A 137 -1.20 11.98 -4.10
N ASN A 138 -0.48 12.09 -5.21
CA ASN A 138 0.98 12.22 -5.19
C ASN A 138 1.39 13.65 -4.76
N PRO A 139 2.33 13.85 -3.81
CA PRO A 139 2.99 12.84 -2.96
C PRO A 139 2.15 12.39 -1.76
N ALA A 140 1.89 11.08 -1.67
CA ALA A 140 1.02 10.49 -0.65
C ALA A 140 1.41 10.82 0.81
N PRO A 141 2.70 10.94 1.21
CA PRO A 141 3.06 11.32 2.58
C PRO A 141 2.72 12.77 2.95
N VAL A 142 2.35 13.61 1.97
CA VAL A 142 2.16 15.06 2.13
C VAL A 142 0.70 15.45 1.90
N MET A 143 0.05 14.84 0.91
CA MET A 143 -1.34 15.12 0.57
C MET A 143 -2.28 14.62 1.67
N LYS A 144 -3.28 15.43 2.02
CA LYS A 144 -4.24 15.12 3.10
C LYS A 144 -5.50 14.42 2.61
N LEU A 145 -5.83 14.57 1.33
CA LEU A 145 -7.03 13.97 0.75
C LEU A 145 -6.75 12.52 0.37
N VAL A 146 -7.68 11.65 0.75
CA VAL A 146 -7.82 10.29 0.26
C VAL A 146 -9.27 10.13 -0.15
N GLU A 147 -9.51 9.75 -1.41
CA GLU A 147 -10.86 9.44 -1.86
C GLU A 147 -11.16 7.97 -1.56
N VAL A 148 -12.33 7.73 -0.95
CA VAL A 148 -12.84 6.37 -0.71
C VAL A 148 -13.97 6.13 -1.71
N ILE A 149 -13.74 5.21 -2.64
CA ILE A 149 -14.66 4.94 -3.77
C ILE A 149 -15.35 3.61 -3.53
N ALA A 150 -16.68 3.62 -3.50
CA ALA A 150 -17.48 2.41 -3.42
C ALA A 150 -17.60 1.74 -4.80
N GLY A 151 -17.35 0.44 -4.85
CA GLY A 151 -17.84 -0.42 -5.93
C GLY A 151 -19.30 -0.84 -5.68
N ILE A 152 -19.93 -1.52 -6.64
CA ILE A 152 -21.34 -1.92 -6.55
C ILE A 152 -21.66 -2.82 -5.34
N ASN A 153 -20.66 -3.56 -4.85
CA ASN A 153 -20.79 -4.50 -3.72
C ASN A 153 -20.04 -4.02 -2.46
N THR A 154 -19.53 -2.79 -2.45
CA THR A 154 -18.97 -2.19 -1.23
C THR A 154 -20.13 -1.81 -0.31
N PRO A 155 -20.17 -2.32 0.93
CA PRO A 155 -21.28 -2.10 1.87
C PRO A 155 -21.34 -0.66 2.39
#